data_AF-A0A3B9RDQ1-F1
#
_entry.id   AF-A0A3B9RDQ1-F1
#
_cell.length_a   1.000
_cell.length_b   1.000
_cell.length_c   1.000
_cell.angle_alpha   90.00
_cell.angle_beta   90.00
_cell.angle_gamma   90.00
#
_symmetry.space_group_name_H-M   'P 1'
#
loop_
_entity.id
_entity.type
_entity.pdbx_description
1 polymer ?
#
loop_
_entity_poly.entity_id
_entity_poly.type
_entity_poly.pdbx_seq_one_letter_code
_entity_poly.pdbx_strand_id
1 'polypeptide(L)'
;PGKTKRSATQVNVEHTPVSDLKAFYNVMDAQQMDLGKNNSYIAGESGFAFLKNPQNIKKYEYTGPAKNIAELLKTCPNLEYLFVEFPEDKPEFYEGLSGYKNSKLKSLQLNNYKGDSASLQTVLEQAPNLEHLELRDCTGIRDFPKVSLNKLKILELYTCDVQTMSGLNVPQIRAFKINFCDDFGSEALETITQWKTLKYLWLEHISKEMETYPTAIANLTLDTLLINGKYSKRKIPHWIG
;
A
#
# COMPACT_ATOMS: atom_id res chain seq x y z
N PRO A 1 38.61 21.02 -3.89
CA PRO A 1 38.54 20.66 -2.45
C PRO A 1 37.89 19.29 -2.27
N GLY A 2 38.69 18.31 -1.85
CA GLY A 2 38.26 16.91 -1.71
C GLY A 2 37.12 16.78 -0.69
N LYS A 3 35.99 16.20 -1.11
CA LYS A 3 34.87 15.97 -0.22
C LYS A 3 35.30 14.98 0.87
N THR A 4 35.42 15.44 2.12
CA THR A 4 35.76 14.59 3.27
C THR A 4 34.67 13.54 3.44
N LYS A 5 35.02 12.25 3.32
CA LYS A 5 34.11 11.15 3.65
C LYS A 5 33.78 11.18 5.14
N ARG A 6 32.51 11.03 5.49
CA ARG A 6 32.01 10.87 6.86
C ARG A 6 31.43 9.47 7.03
N SER A 7 31.38 8.98 8.26
CA SER A 7 30.73 7.72 8.64
C SER A 7 29.67 7.95 9.73
N ALA A 8 28.59 7.17 9.69
CA ALA A 8 27.51 7.22 10.68
C ALA A 8 26.86 5.84 10.85
N THR A 9 26.32 5.57 12.05
CA THR A 9 25.60 4.31 12.32
C THR A 9 24.18 4.34 11.75
N GLN A 10 23.45 5.44 11.95
CA GLN A 10 22.09 5.63 11.44
C GLN A 10 22.00 6.99 10.75
N VAL A 11 21.40 7.00 9.56
CA VAL A 11 21.16 8.22 8.78
C VAL A 11 19.71 8.19 8.29
N ASN A 12 19.00 9.30 8.50
CA ASN A 12 17.68 9.56 7.93
C ASN A 12 17.79 10.70 6.93
N VAL A 13 17.29 10.51 5.71
CA VAL A 13 17.27 11.53 4.66
C VAL A 13 15.86 11.69 4.11
N GLU A 14 15.31 12.90 4.27
CA GLU A 14 13.96 13.28 3.84
C GLU A 14 14.02 14.51 2.93
N HIS A 15 13.00 14.71 2.10
CA HIS A 15 12.80 15.91 1.27
C HIS A 15 14.01 16.30 0.42
N THR A 16 14.82 15.32 0.01
CA THR A 16 16.08 15.56 -0.69
C THR A 16 15.93 15.13 -2.15
N PRO A 17 16.10 16.03 -3.13
CA PRO A 17 16.14 15.64 -4.54
C PRO A 17 17.18 14.54 -4.77
N VAL A 18 16.92 13.57 -5.64
CA VAL A 18 17.86 12.44 -5.74
C VAL A 18 19.23 12.83 -6.32
N SER A 19 19.32 13.95 -7.03
CA SER A 19 20.63 14.58 -7.39
C SER A 19 21.47 14.93 -6.15
N ASP A 20 20.82 15.43 -5.11
CA ASP A 20 21.46 15.80 -3.84
C ASP A 20 21.71 14.56 -2.98
N LEU A 21 20.83 13.55 -3.02
CA LEU A 21 21.11 12.23 -2.44
C LEU A 21 22.35 11.60 -3.05
N LYS A 22 22.57 11.65 -4.37
CA LYS A 22 23.81 11.17 -4.99
C LYS A 22 25.03 11.92 -4.50
N ALA A 23 24.94 13.24 -4.43
CA ALA A 23 26.03 14.07 -3.92
C ALA A 23 26.32 13.77 -2.44
N PHE A 24 25.29 13.50 -1.65
CA PHE A 24 25.33 13.09 -0.25
C PHE A 24 25.95 11.69 -0.10
N TYR A 25 25.52 10.72 -0.90
CA TYR A 25 26.10 9.38 -0.93
C TYR A 25 27.60 9.43 -1.21
N ASN A 26 28.07 10.32 -2.08
CA ASN A 26 29.51 10.46 -2.34
C ASN A 26 30.35 10.84 -1.11
N VAL A 27 29.72 11.39 -0.06
CA VAL A 27 30.41 11.85 1.15
C VAL A 27 30.01 11.10 2.43
N MET A 28 29.00 10.23 2.38
CA MET A 28 28.45 9.54 3.56
C MET A 28 28.52 8.02 3.43
N ASP A 29 29.10 7.35 4.43
CA ASP A 29 29.03 5.91 4.66
C ASP A 29 28.15 5.59 5.88
N ALA A 30 27.01 4.94 5.68
CA ALA A 30 26.02 4.67 6.72
C ALA A 30 25.79 3.16 6.91
N GLN A 31 25.75 2.69 8.16
CA GLN A 31 25.40 1.30 8.44
C GLN A 31 23.90 1.03 8.24
N GLN A 32 23.05 1.97 8.62
CA GLN A 32 21.61 1.94 8.37
C GLN A 32 21.17 3.26 7.70
N MET A 33 20.36 3.15 6.65
CA MET A 33 19.82 4.29 5.90
C MET A 33 18.29 4.20 5.87
N ASP A 34 17.64 5.25 6.35
CA ASP A 34 16.21 5.50 6.13
C ASP A 34 16.07 6.58 5.06
N LEU A 35 15.41 6.23 3.96
CA LEU A 35 15.11 7.12 2.86
C LEU A 35 13.61 7.46 2.97
N GLY A 36 13.32 8.43 3.83
CA GLY A 36 11.96 8.87 4.17
C GLY A 36 11.27 9.66 3.05
N LYS A 37 10.31 10.53 3.40
CA LYS A 37 9.38 11.18 2.47
C LYS A 37 10.06 11.95 1.33
N ASN A 38 9.46 11.87 0.14
CA ASN A 38 9.77 12.66 -1.06
C ASN A 38 11.17 12.41 -1.65
N ASN A 39 11.65 11.16 -1.62
CA ASN A 39 12.81 10.76 -2.40
C ASN A 39 12.36 10.35 -3.81
N SER A 40 12.53 11.26 -4.76
CA SER A 40 11.86 11.23 -6.08
C SER A 40 12.58 10.45 -7.17
N TYR A 41 11.83 9.98 -8.16
CA TYR A 41 12.35 9.55 -9.46
C TYR A 41 13.27 10.59 -10.09
N ILE A 42 14.36 10.11 -10.70
CA ILE A 42 15.25 10.93 -11.52
C ILE A 42 14.87 10.72 -12.98
N ALA A 43 14.39 11.78 -13.63
CA ALA A 43 14.17 11.77 -15.07
C ALA A 43 15.48 11.38 -15.79
N GLY A 44 15.41 10.32 -16.61
CA GLY A 44 16.54 9.83 -17.40
C GLY A 44 17.45 8.81 -16.72
N GLU A 45 17.22 8.44 -15.45
CA GLU A 45 17.90 7.29 -14.85
C GLU A 45 16.96 6.10 -14.69
N SER A 46 17.28 5.02 -15.40
CA SER A 46 16.67 3.72 -15.21
C SER A 46 17.40 2.98 -14.09
N GLY A 47 16.86 3.02 -12.87
CA GLY A 47 17.23 2.10 -11.80
C GLY A 47 17.79 2.74 -10.53
N PHE A 48 18.36 1.88 -9.68
CA PHE A 48 18.68 2.20 -8.28
C PHE A 48 20.17 2.02 -7.94
N ALA A 49 21.04 1.99 -8.95
CA ALA A 49 22.49 1.81 -8.77
C ALA A 49 23.16 2.93 -7.95
N PHE A 50 22.48 4.06 -7.77
CA PHE A 50 22.95 5.16 -6.92
C PHE A 50 22.85 4.85 -5.41
N LEU A 51 22.04 3.85 -5.02
CA LEU A 51 21.88 3.48 -3.62
C LEU A 51 23.16 2.82 -3.10
N LYS A 52 23.68 3.34 -1.98
CA LYS A 52 24.82 2.73 -1.28
C LYS A 52 24.35 1.72 -0.26
N ASN A 53 25.01 0.57 -0.22
CA ASN A 53 24.69 -0.54 0.68
C ASN A 53 23.18 -0.87 0.70
N PRO A 54 22.53 -1.11 -0.47
CA PRO A 54 21.08 -1.26 -0.54
C PRO A 54 20.54 -2.47 0.25
N GLN A 55 21.40 -3.44 0.58
CA GLN A 55 21.09 -4.53 1.50
C GLN A 55 20.79 -4.07 2.94
N ASN A 56 21.18 -2.86 3.32
CA ASN A 56 20.90 -2.29 4.65
C ASN A 56 19.63 -1.44 4.67
N ILE A 57 19.00 -1.19 3.52
CA ILE A 57 17.77 -0.40 3.41
C ILE A 57 16.58 -1.29 3.80
N LYS A 58 15.91 -0.89 4.88
CA LYS A 58 14.72 -1.59 5.41
C LYS A 58 13.42 -0.83 5.15
N LYS A 59 13.51 0.47 4.88
CA LYS A 59 12.38 1.36 4.63
C LYS A 59 12.73 2.24 3.43
N TYR A 60 11.77 2.40 2.52
CA TYR A 60 11.88 3.28 1.38
C TYR A 60 10.54 3.95 1.10
N GLU A 61 10.53 5.27 0.93
CA GLU A 61 9.39 6.02 0.42
C GLU A 61 9.72 6.57 -0.98
N TYR A 62 9.08 6.00 -1.99
CA TYR A 62 9.41 6.19 -3.41
C TYR A 62 8.33 7.00 -4.12
N THR A 63 8.72 8.08 -4.79
CA THR A 63 7.82 8.84 -5.67
C THR A 63 8.29 8.68 -7.10
N GLY A 64 7.54 7.99 -7.97
CA GLY A 64 8.03 7.76 -9.33
C GLY A 64 7.28 6.73 -10.17
N PRO A 65 7.80 6.41 -11.37
CA PRO A 65 7.19 5.44 -12.28
C PRO A 65 7.07 4.04 -11.68
N ALA A 66 5.93 3.40 -11.88
CA ALA A 66 5.58 2.07 -11.41
C ALA A 66 6.46 0.97 -12.01
N LYS A 67 6.89 1.15 -13.27
CA LYS A 67 7.84 0.25 -13.95
C LYS A 67 9.17 0.05 -13.23
N ASN A 68 9.53 0.92 -12.28
CA ASN A 68 10.76 0.79 -11.50
C ASN A 68 10.59 -0.07 -10.24
N ILE A 69 9.36 -0.37 -9.81
CA ILE A 69 9.10 -1.05 -8.52
C ILE A 69 9.76 -2.44 -8.47
N ALA A 70 9.70 -3.22 -9.55
CA ALA A 70 10.37 -4.52 -9.60
C ALA A 70 11.89 -4.41 -9.39
N GLU A 71 12.55 -3.45 -10.04
CA GLU A 71 14.00 -3.26 -9.88
C GLU A 71 14.35 -2.68 -8.50
N LEU A 72 13.48 -1.85 -7.90
CA LEU A 72 13.64 -1.37 -6.53
C LEU A 72 13.65 -2.55 -5.55
N LEU A 73 12.63 -3.39 -5.63
CA LEU A 73 12.46 -4.57 -4.77
C LEU A 73 13.61 -5.57 -4.94
N LYS A 74 14.16 -5.68 -6.14
CA LYS A 74 15.37 -6.47 -6.43
C LYS A 74 16.63 -5.85 -5.85
N THR A 75 16.79 -4.54 -5.97
CA THR A 75 17.98 -3.80 -5.49
C THR A 75 18.04 -3.77 -3.97
N CYS A 76 16.90 -3.69 -3.29
CA CYS A 76 16.78 -3.62 -1.83
C CYS A 76 16.24 -4.96 -1.26
N PRO A 77 17.08 -6.02 -1.19
CA PRO A 77 16.61 -7.37 -0.84
C PRO A 77 16.11 -7.53 0.60
N ASN A 78 16.47 -6.59 1.49
CA ASN A 78 16.06 -6.56 2.90
C ASN A 78 15.00 -5.50 3.22
N LEU A 79 14.35 -4.93 2.20
CA LEU A 79 13.30 -3.95 2.37
C LEU A 79 12.11 -4.57 3.14
N GLU A 80 11.73 -3.96 4.26
CA GLU A 80 10.62 -4.38 5.11
C GLU A 80 9.37 -3.50 4.92
N TYR A 81 9.57 -2.22 4.55
CA TYR A 81 8.51 -1.25 4.31
C TYR A 81 8.75 -0.51 2.98
N LEU A 82 7.71 -0.45 2.15
CA LEU A 82 7.69 0.36 0.93
C LEU A 82 6.43 1.22 0.90
N PHE A 83 6.62 2.54 0.79
CA PHE A 83 5.58 3.48 0.39
C PHE A 83 5.85 3.92 -1.05
N VAL A 84 4.82 3.99 -1.87
CA VAL A 84 4.89 4.45 -3.26
C VAL A 84 3.88 5.56 -3.49
N GLU A 85 4.37 6.70 -3.98
CA GLU A 85 3.57 7.83 -4.44
C GLU A 85 3.62 7.91 -5.97
N PHE A 86 2.46 7.91 -6.60
CA PHE A 86 2.32 8.29 -8.00
C PHE A 86 1.83 9.75 -8.07
N PRO A 87 2.61 10.70 -8.60
CA PRO A 87 2.17 12.10 -8.65
C PRO A 87 0.93 12.28 -9.55
N GLU A 88 -0.05 13.07 -9.10
CA GLU A 88 -1.28 13.34 -9.85
C GLU A 88 -1.04 14.00 -11.22
N ASP A 89 0.01 14.81 -11.33
CA ASP A 89 0.44 15.48 -12.56
C ASP A 89 1.25 14.59 -13.51
N LYS A 90 1.42 13.30 -13.16
CA LYS A 90 2.21 12.30 -13.90
C LYS A 90 1.41 11.02 -14.18
N PRO A 91 0.36 11.08 -15.02
CA PRO A 91 -0.44 9.90 -15.34
C PRO A 91 0.40 8.75 -15.93
N GLU A 92 1.45 9.03 -16.70
CA GLU A 92 2.33 8.01 -17.24
C GLU A 92 3.10 7.20 -16.18
N PHE A 93 3.06 7.60 -14.89
CA PHE A 93 3.79 6.92 -13.83
C PHE A 93 3.08 5.69 -13.28
N TYR A 94 1.77 5.51 -13.49
CA TYR A 94 1.10 4.28 -13.03
C TYR A 94 1.30 3.10 -13.99
N GLU A 95 1.86 3.30 -15.19
CA GLU A 95 2.05 2.24 -16.17
C GLU A 95 3.21 1.29 -15.84
N GLY A 96 3.02 0.01 -16.19
CA GLY A 96 4.06 -1.02 -16.08
C GLY A 96 4.35 -1.49 -14.66
N LEU A 97 3.41 -1.31 -13.72
CA LEU A 97 3.54 -1.86 -12.37
C LEU A 97 3.75 -3.38 -12.44
N SER A 98 4.85 -3.84 -11.85
CA SER A 98 5.22 -5.25 -11.80
C SER A 98 5.95 -5.59 -10.51
N GLY A 99 5.79 -6.83 -10.05
CA GLY A 99 6.43 -7.33 -8.85
C GLY A 99 7.81 -7.94 -9.07
N TYR A 100 8.58 -8.02 -8.00
CA TYR A 100 9.78 -8.86 -7.90
C TYR A 100 9.77 -9.55 -6.53
N LYS A 101 10.12 -10.84 -6.47
CA LYS A 101 10.05 -11.62 -5.24
C LYS A 101 10.86 -10.97 -4.12
N ASN A 102 10.17 -10.38 -3.15
CA ASN A 102 10.80 -9.79 -1.97
C ASN A 102 10.25 -10.47 -0.72
N SER A 103 11.07 -11.35 -0.13
CA SER A 103 10.66 -12.15 1.04
C SER A 103 10.82 -11.39 2.36
N LYS A 104 11.25 -10.12 2.34
CA LYS A 104 11.42 -9.31 3.55
C LYS A 104 10.35 -8.23 3.69
N LEU A 105 9.67 -7.87 2.59
CA LEU A 105 8.61 -6.88 2.59
C LEU A 105 7.44 -7.33 3.47
N LYS A 106 7.11 -6.49 4.46
CA LYS A 106 6.02 -6.68 5.42
C LYS A 106 4.94 -5.62 5.28
N SER A 107 5.27 -4.42 4.79
CA SER A 107 4.33 -3.32 4.61
C SER A 107 4.47 -2.73 3.22
N LEU A 108 3.35 -2.61 2.52
CA LEU A 108 3.24 -1.94 1.23
C LEU A 108 2.14 -0.89 1.32
N GLN A 109 2.47 0.34 0.95
CA GLN A 109 1.50 1.42 0.80
C GLN A 109 1.61 1.96 -0.63
N LEU A 110 0.48 2.02 -1.35
CA LEU A 110 0.38 2.65 -2.65
C LEU A 110 -0.55 3.85 -2.56
N ASN A 111 -0.07 5.00 -3.01
CA ASN A 111 -0.86 6.22 -3.11
C ASN A 111 -1.02 6.64 -4.56
N ASN A 112 -2.26 6.98 -4.93
CA ASN A 112 -2.67 7.51 -6.23
C ASN A 112 -2.37 6.59 -7.43
N TYR A 113 -2.38 5.27 -7.23
CA TYR A 113 -2.23 4.31 -8.33
C TYR A 113 -3.51 4.23 -9.16
N LYS A 114 -3.43 4.59 -10.45
CA LYS A 114 -4.57 4.57 -11.39
C LYS A 114 -4.43 3.55 -12.53
N GLY A 115 -3.68 2.47 -12.28
CA GLY A 115 -3.51 1.36 -13.23
C GLY A 115 -4.62 0.30 -13.08
N ASP A 116 -4.29 -0.97 -13.32
CA ASP A 116 -5.26 -2.06 -13.28
C ASP A 116 -4.98 -3.10 -12.16
N SER A 117 -6.01 -3.91 -11.86
CA SER A 117 -5.95 -5.01 -10.90
C SER A 117 -4.93 -6.10 -11.26
N ALA A 118 -4.71 -6.42 -12.54
CA ALA A 118 -3.79 -7.48 -12.92
C ALA A 118 -2.34 -7.09 -12.60
N SER A 119 -1.96 -5.85 -12.90
CA SER A 119 -0.67 -5.28 -12.52
C SER A 119 -0.47 -5.26 -11.00
N LEU A 120 -1.48 -4.86 -10.23
CA LEU A 120 -1.43 -4.94 -8.76
C LEU A 120 -1.27 -6.40 -8.28
N GLN A 121 -1.97 -7.35 -8.90
CA GLN A 121 -1.85 -8.78 -8.59
C GLN A 121 -0.40 -9.25 -8.66
N THR A 122 0.32 -8.86 -9.73
CA THR A 122 1.72 -9.29 -9.92
C THR A 122 2.63 -8.81 -8.79
N VAL A 123 2.38 -7.64 -8.20
CA VAL A 123 3.15 -7.13 -7.06
C VAL A 123 2.82 -7.92 -5.80
N LEU A 124 1.53 -8.12 -5.53
CA LEU A 124 1.04 -8.80 -4.34
C LEU A 124 1.48 -10.27 -4.27
N GLU A 125 1.47 -10.99 -5.41
CA GLU A 125 1.96 -12.37 -5.50
C GLU A 125 3.46 -12.51 -5.19
N GLN A 126 4.23 -11.43 -5.37
CA GLN A 126 5.68 -11.41 -5.14
C GLN A 126 6.06 -10.93 -3.74
N ALA A 127 5.09 -10.64 -2.87
CA ALA A 127 5.27 -10.21 -1.49
C ALA A 127 4.68 -11.25 -0.49
N PRO A 128 5.24 -12.47 -0.40
CA PRO A 128 4.64 -13.57 0.36
C PRO A 128 4.58 -13.37 1.88
N ASN A 129 5.30 -12.36 2.41
CA ASN A 129 5.36 -12.05 3.83
C ASN A 129 4.67 -10.73 4.20
N LEU A 130 3.85 -10.18 3.31
CA LEU A 130 3.12 -8.94 3.55
C LEU A 130 2.17 -9.09 4.76
N GLU A 131 2.30 -8.20 5.73
CA GLU A 131 1.49 -8.14 6.96
C GLU A 131 0.55 -6.92 6.95
N HIS A 132 0.90 -5.87 6.20
CA HIS A 132 0.14 -4.63 6.07
C HIS A 132 0.07 -4.19 4.59
N LEU A 133 -1.14 -3.83 4.15
CA LEU A 133 -1.41 -3.23 2.85
C LEU A 133 -2.31 -2.01 3.01
N GLU A 134 -1.85 -0.86 2.50
CA GLU A 134 -2.65 0.35 2.39
C GLU A 134 -2.75 0.80 0.93
N LEU A 135 -3.96 1.07 0.47
CA LEU A 135 -4.21 1.70 -0.82
C LEU A 135 -4.93 3.03 -0.57
N ARG A 136 -4.39 4.12 -1.11
CA ARG A 136 -4.94 5.46 -0.97
C ARG A 136 -5.09 6.11 -2.34
N ASP A 137 -6.25 6.70 -2.60
CA ASP A 137 -6.58 7.37 -3.87
C ASP A 137 -6.32 6.48 -5.10
N CYS A 138 -6.42 5.15 -4.93
CA CYS A 138 -6.19 4.17 -5.99
C CYS A 138 -7.48 3.88 -6.77
N THR A 139 -7.43 3.99 -8.10
CA THR A 139 -8.56 3.72 -9.00
C THR A 139 -8.20 2.73 -10.10
N GLY A 140 -9.18 2.14 -10.77
CA GLY A 140 -8.97 1.08 -11.76
C GLY A 140 -8.89 -0.33 -11.15
N ILE A 141 -9.29 -0.46 -9.88
CA ILE A 141 -9.23 -1.71 -9.10
C ILE A 141 -10.63 -2.12 -8.64
N ARG A 142 -11.63 -2.04 -9.53
CA ARG A 142 -13.03 -2.37 -9.18
C ARG A 142 -13.16 -3.76 -8.60
N ASP A 143 -12.48 -4.73 -9.20
CA ASP A 143 -12.34 -6.08 -8.65
C ASP A 143 -10.99 -6.20 -7.96
N PHE A 144 -10.99 -6.44 -6.65
CA PHE A 144 -9.73 -6.66 -5.95
C PHE A 144 -9.02 -7.92 -6.53
N PRO A 145 -7.70 -7.87 -6.77
CA PRO A 145 -6.96 -8.96 -7.40
C PRO A 145 -7.19 -10.35 -6.79
N LYS A 146 -7.15 -11.38 -7.64
CA LYS A 146 -7.24 -12.78 -7.19
C LYS A 146 -5.91 -13.25 -6.62
N VAL A 147 -5.71 -13.06 -5.31
CA VAL A 147 -4.43 -13.35 -4.64
C VAL A 147 -4.64 -13.90 -3.23
N SER A 148 -3.70 -14.72 -2.76
CA SER A 148 -3.64 -15.18 -1.38
C SER A 148 -2.53 -14.49 -0.61
N LEU A 149 -2.87 -13.70 0.40
CA LEU A 149 -1.92 -13.01 1.27
C LEU A 149 -1.97 -13.62 2.67
N ASN A 150 -1.29 -14.77 2.81
CA ASN A 150 -1.39 -15.64 3.98
C ASN A 150 -0.91 -15.02 5.30
N LYS A 151 -0.15 -13.92 5.26
CA LYS A 151 0.36 -13.21 6.44
C LYS A 151 -0.28 -11.85 6.67
N LEU A 152 -1.19 -11.42 5.80
CA LEU A 152 -1.80 -10.10 5.90
C LEU A 152 -2.65 -10.03 7.16
N LYS A 153 -2.39 -9.02 8.00
CA LYS A 153 -3.09 -8.77 9.25
C LYS A 153 -3.95 -7.51 9.18
N ILE A 154 -3.52 -6.53 8.40
CA ILE A 154 -4.16 -5.21 8.30
C ILE A 154 -4.29 -4.85 6.83
N LEU A 155 -5.51 -4.47 6.43
CA LEU A 155 -5.84 -3.90 5.13
C LEU A 155 -6.56 -2.57 5.33
N GLU A 156 -6.06 -1.53 4.68
CA GLU A 156 -6.68 -0.21 4.69
C GLU A 156 -6.91 0.32 3.27
N LEU A 157 -8.12 0.77 2.98
CA LEU A 157 -8.50 1.36 1.70
C LEU A 157 -9.05 2.77 1.94
N TYR A 158 -8.47 3.76 1.24
CA TYR A 158 -8.87 5.16 1.32
C TYR A 158 -9.15 5.68 -0.10
N THR A 159 -10.37 6.17 -0.35
CA THR A 159 -10.73 6.77 -1.64
C THR A 159 -10.47 5.84 -2.84
N CYS A 160 -10.92 4.58 -2.75
CA CYS A 160 -10.76 3.59 -3.82
C CYS A 160 -12.08 3.26 -4.52
N ASP A 161 -11.99 2.79 -5.77
CA ASP A 161 -13.14 2.37 -6.60
C ASP A 161 -13.48 0.87 -6.49
N VAL A 162 -12.98 0.20 -5.45
CA VAL A 162 -13.17 -1.23 -5.20
C VAL A 162 -14.65 -1.54 -4.93
N GLN A 163 -15.19 -2.53 -5.65
CA GLN A 163 -16.58 -2.99 -5.59
C GLN A 163 -16.70 -4.43 -5.09
N THR A 164 -15.61 -5.20 -5.05
CA THR A 164 -15.62 -6.57 -4.54
C THR A 164 -14.26 -7.01 -4.02
N MET A 165 -14.26 -7.77 -2.93
CA MET A 165 -13.07 -8.40 -2.34
C MET A 165 -13.03 -9.92 -2.56
N SER A 166 -13.89 -10.45 -3.44
CA SER A 166 -14.05 -11.90 -3.65
C SER A 166 -12.76 -12.61 -4.10
N GLY A 167 -11.86 -11.91 -4.79
CA GLY A 167 -10.56 -12.42 -5.22
C GLY A 167 -9.53 -12.55 -4.08
N LEU A 168 -9.73 -11.88 -2.94
CA LEU A 168 -8.73 -11.79 -1.89
C LEU A 168 -8.92 -12.86 -0.80
N ASN A 169 -7.97 -13.79 -0.75
CA ASN A 169 -7.87 -14.77 0.34
C ASN A 169 -6.84 -14.33 1.40
N VAL A 170 -7.33 -14.04 2.61
CA VAL A 170 -6.52 -13.52 3.73
C VAL A 170 -6.84 -14.26 5.04
N PRO A 171 -6.35 -15.50 5.21
CA PRO A 171 -6.73 -16.34 6.35
C PRO A 171 -6.32 -15.79 7.72
N GLN A 172 -5.43 -14.79 7.78
CA GLN A 172 -4.90 -14.21 9.02
C GLN A 172 -5.30 -12.73 9.23
N ILE A 173 -6.21 -12.19 8.41
CA ILE A 173 -6.63 -10.79 8.53
C ILE A 173 -7.28 -10.54 9.90
N ARG A 174 -6.93 -9.42 10.52
CA ARG A 174 -7.49 -9.00 11.82
C ARG A 174 -8.19 -7.66 11.73
N ALA A 175 -7.68 -6.75 10.91
CA ALA A 175 -8.21 -5.40 10.77
C ALA A 175 -8.49 -5.09 9.30
N PHE A 176 -9.69 -4.60 9.04
CA PHE A 176 -10.06 -4.03 7.75
C PHE A 176 -10.66 -2.66 7.97
N LYS A 177 -10.05 -1.66 7.36
CA LYS A 177 -10.55 -0.29 7.33
C LYS A 177 -10.82 0.13 5.91
N ILE A 178 -11.98 0.74 5.72
CA ILE A 178 -12.35 1.35 4.46
C ILE A 178 -12.93 2.74 4.72
N ASN A 179 -12.44 3.71 3.96
CA ASN A 179 -12.78 5.11 4.14
C ASN A 179 -12.95 5.82 2.80
N PHE A 180 -14.04 6.59 2.63
CA PHE A 180 -14.32 7.37 1.42
C PHE A 180 -14.36 6.54 0.12
N CYS A 181 -14.76 5.26 0.21
CA CYS A 181 -14.92 4.40 -0.97
C CYS A 181 -16.40 4.37 -1.40
N ASP A 182 -16.78 5.32 -2.26
CA ASP A 182 -18.18 5.53 -2.70
C ASP A 182 -18.77 4.37 -3.51
N ASP A 183 -17.92 3.48 -4.03
CA ASP A 183 -18.34 2.31 -4.80
C ASP A 183 -18.44 1.03 -3.96
N PHE A 184 -17.98 1.05 -2.70
CA PHE A 184 -17.97 -0.12 -1.82
C PHE A 184 -19.33 -0.34 -1.16
N GLY A 185 -20.25 -0.97 -1.90
CA GLY A 185 -21.64 -1.21 -1.52
C GLY A 185 -21.94 -2.52 -0.78
N SER A 186 -23.22 -2.88 -0.70
CA SER A 186 -23.70 -4.08 0.00
C SER A 186 -23.05 -5.37 -0.52
N GLU A 187 -22.93 -5.52 -1.85
CA GLU A 187 -22.30 -6.69 -2.46
C GLU A 187 -20.82 -6.80 -2.06
N ALA A 188 -20.09 -5.68 -2.03
CA ALA A 188 -18.71 -5.62 -1.56
C ALA A 188 -18.60 -6.07 -0.10
N LEU A 189 -19.50 -5.61 0.76
CA LEU A 189 -19.57 -5.99 2.17
C LEU A 189 -19.88 -7.47 2.38
N GLU A 190 -20.70 -8.08 1.53
CA GLU A 190 -20.95 -9.53 1.61
C GLU A 190 -19.66 -10.32 1.34
N THR A 191 -18.81 -9.85 0.42
CA THR A 191 -17.57 -10.56 0.08
C THR A 191 -16.54 -10.60 1.21
N ILE A 192 -16.55 -9.65 2.15
CA ILE A 192 -15.62 -9.66 3.29
C ILE A 192 -16.07 -10.61 4.41
N THR A 193 -17.31 -11.13 4.37
CA THR A 193 -17.82 -12.05 5.40
C THR A 193 -17.14 -13.42 5.39
N GLN A 194 -16.37 -13.71 4.35
CA GLN A 194 -15.50 -14.88 4.26
C GLN A 194 -14.31 -14.82 5.23
N TRP A 195 -13.93 -13.62 5.70
CA TRP A 195 -12.77 -13.41 6.57
C TRP A 195 -13.09 -13.68 8.04
N LYS A 196 -13.17 -14.96 8.41
CA LYS A 196 -13.57 -15.41 9.75
C LYS A 196 -12.62 -15.02 10.89
N THR A 197 -11.41 -14.56 10.56
CA THR A 197 -10.42 -14.07 11.53
C THR A 197 -10.50 -12.56 11.81
N LEU A 198 -11.34 -11.83 11.06
CA LEU A 198 -11.51 -10.40 11.20
C LEU A 198 -12.06 -10.03 12.59
N LYS A 199 -11.38 -9.10 13.25
CA LYS A 199 -11.71 -8.61 14.60
C LYS A 199 -12.11 -7.16 14.63
N TYR A 200 -11.53 -6.35 13.75
CA TYR A 200 -11.76 -4.92 13.70
C TYR A 200 -12.22 -4.52 12.31
N LEU A 201 -13.41 -3.92 12.25
CA LEU A 201 -14.01 -3.46 11.00
C LEU A 201 -14.40 -1.98 11.13
N TRP A 202 -13.80 -1.13 10.31
CA TRP A 202 -14.13 0.28 10.21
C TRP A 202 -14.74 0.58 8.85
N LEU A 203 -16.03 0.93 8.85
CA LEU A 203 -16.80 1.31 7.68
C LEU A 203 -17.07 2.81 7.75
N GLU A 204 -16.17 3.59 7.18
CA GLU A 204 -16.23 5.05 7.22
C GLU A 204 -16.55 5.60 5.82
N HIS A 205 -17.60 6.39 5.69
CA HIS A 205 -17.93 7.10 4.44
C HIS A 205 -17.90 6.19 3.17
N ILE A 206 -18.41 4.96 3.27
CA ILE A 206 -18.52 4.03 2.12
C ILE A 206 -19.81 4.27 1.33
N SER A 207 -19.97 3.76 0.11
CA SER A 207 -21.22 3.71 -0.67
C SER A 207 -22.23 4.86 -0.47
N LYS A 208 -22.30 5.78 -1.42
CA LYS A 208 -23.34 6.84 -1.40
C LYS A 208 -24.77 6.33 -1.62
N GLU A 209 -24.91 5.17 -2.26
CA GLU A 209 -26.21 4.60 -2.67
C GLU A 209 -26.83 3.64 -1.64
N MET A 210 -26.02 3.09 -0.72
CA MET A 210 -26.50 2.07 0.22
C MET A 210 -27.41 2.68 1.30
N GLU A 211 -28.64 2.17 1.44
CA GLU A 211 -29.59 2.62 2.46
C GLU A 211 -29.40 1.99 3.85
N THR A 212 -28.85 0.77 3.91
CA THR A 212 -28.63 0.01 5.16
C THR A 212 -27.48 -0.97 4.98
N TYR A 213 -26.87 -1.43 6.07
CA TYR A 213 -25.79 -2.42 6.02
C TYR A 213 -26.35 -3.87 5.93
N PRO A 214 -25.72 -4.75 5.13
CA PRO A 214 -26.20 -6.12 4.94
C PRO A 214 -26.11 -6.94 6.23
N THR A 215 -27.13 -7.77 6.48
CA THR A 215 -27.20 -8.68 7.63
C THR A 215 -26.05 -9.69 7.66
N ALA A 216 -25.43 -9.97 6.51
CA ALA A 216 -24.31 -10.89 6.38
C ALA A 216 -23.11 -10.49 7.27
N ILE A 217 -22.94 -9.21 7.60
CA ILE A 217 -21.91 -8.73 8.52
C ILE A 217 -22.09 -9.32 9.93
N ALA A 218 -23.32 -9.62 10.35
CA ALA A 218 -23.60 -10.26 11.64
C ALA A 218 -22.98 -11.68 11.76
N ASN A 219 -22.56 -12.28 10.64
CA ASN A 219 -21.84 -13.57 10.64
C ASN A 219 -20.35 -13.44 11.03
N LEU A 220 -19.85 -12.23 11.28
CA LEU A 220 -18.49 -11.97 11.73
C LEU A 220 -18.44 -11.88 13.25
N THR A 221 -17.38 -12.41 13.86
CA THR A 221 -17.12 -12.29 15.31
C THR A 221 -16.15 -11.14 15.57
N LEU A 222 -16.69 -9.92 15.48
CA LEU A 222 -15.93 -8.67 15.64
C LEU A 222 -15.77 -8.28 17.10
N ASP A 223 -14.57 -7.82 17.46
CA ASP A 223 -14.30 -7.15 18.73
C ASP A 223 -14.61 -5.64 18.62
N THR A 224 -14.53 -5.08 17.41
CA THR A 224 -14.90 -3.68 17.12
C THR A 224 -15.56 -3.58 15.75
N LEU A 225 -16.74 -2.96 15.73
CA LEU A 225 -17.41 -2.48 14.52
C LEU A 225 -17.60 -0.97 14.66
N LEU A 226 -16.93 -0.20 13.79
CA LEU A 226 -17.18 1.23 13.66
C LEU A 226 -17.91 1.49 12.36
N ILE A 227 -19.03 2.20 12.46
CA ILE A 227 -19.81 2.68 11.33
C ILE A 227 -19.85 4.21 11.42
N ASN A 228 -19.30 4.89 10.42
CA ASN A 228 -19.36 6.35 10.30
C ASN A 228 -19.93 6.71 8.93
N GLY A 229 -21.14 7.27 8.94
CA GLY A 229 -21.89 7.61 7.75
C GLY A 229 -22.23 9.09 7.63
N LYS A 230 -21.34 10.01 8.05
CA LYS A 230 -21.62 11.47 8.11
C LYS A 230 -22.29 12.07 6.86
N TYR A 231 -22.05 11.48 5.68
CA TYR A 231 -22.58 11.95 4.39
C TYR A 231 -23.62 11.00 3.78
N SER A 232 -24.12 10.02 4.53
CA SER A 232 -25.09 9.03 4.06
C SER A 232 -26.44 9.15 4.76
N LYS A 233 -27.53 8.84 4.06
CA LYS A 233 -28.89 8.74 4.63
C LYS A 233 -29.16 7.35 5.26
N ARG A 234 -28.10 6.65 5.68
CA ARG A 234 -28.18 5.24 6.09
C ARG A 234 -28.98 5.06 7.37
N LYS A 235 -29.84 4.04 7.37
CA LYS A 235 -30.53 3.56 8.56
C LYS A 235 -29.57 2.67 9.35
N ILE A 236 -29.64 2.77 10.68
CA ILE A 236 -28.96 1.82 11.57
C ILE A 236 -29.64 0.46 11.36
N PRO A 237 -28.90 -0.60 11.01
CA PRO A 237 -29.48 -1.92 10.83
C PRO A 237 -29.96 -2.53 12.14
N HIS A 238 -31.14 -3.15 12.12
CA HIS A 238 -31.74 -3.82 13.29
C HIS A 238 -30.91 -4.98 13.87
N TRP A 239 -29.96 -5.53 13.10
CA TRP A 239 -29.10 -6.62 13.57
C TRP A 239 -27.90 -6.14 14.40
N ILE A 240 -27.66 -4.82 14.48
CA ILE A 240 -26.63 -4.22 15.36
C ILE A 240 -27.18 -4.00 16.77
N GLY A 241 -28.51 -3.97 16.95
CA GLY A 241 -29.22 -3.74 18.21
C GLY A 241 -30.69 -3.41 17.98
#